data_AF-A0A1V4TQ57-F1
#
_entry.id   AF-A0A1V4TQ57-F1
#
_cell.length_a   1.000
_cell.length_b   1.000
_cell.length_c   1.000
_cell.angle_alpha   90.00
_cell.angle_beta   90.00
_cell.angle_gamma   90.00
#
_symmetry.space_group_name_H-M   'P 1'
#
loop_
_entity.id
_entity.type
_entity.pdbx_description
1 polymer ?
#
loop_
_entity_poly.entity_id
_entity_poly.type
_entity_poly.pdbx_seq_one_letter_code
_entity_poly.pdbx_strand_id
1 'polypeptide(L)'
;MGKDMRPFFVMPGSALKDLREELQLLNGADSAKTMERYGFRAGVGLVRTLGLECADIREAKAIIEQVWMETGLSRMSIEMINETEIVITFKESVEADNGDHCDFTKGYISGIISSLMRRRYDAYEVSCISDGAEKCVHVLTPSTTYQVERRDEVRKDEGGRRYLLEPGTSYLVESSGLDAAYQMYRDQVDDGCTGMVLAREYPEKVQRVFGINQGAILWLSYERGKRYAREPTDIPMIYSEIKNFFEANSRAVVLLSGLEYLISQNNFLKVLKLLQLLNDNVSMTSAMLIIPVVPEALNPQDVKMLERELKVLEVD
;
A
#
# COMPACT_ATOMS: atom_id res chain seq x y z
N MET A 1 0.90 24.12 27.81
CA MET A 1 -0.16 23.12 28.06
C MET A 1 -1.19 23.27 26.95
N GLY A 2 -1.52 22.31 26.10
CA GLY A 2 -1.03 20.96 25.89
C GLY A 2 -1.46 20.57 24.47
N LYS A 3 -0.52 20.05 23.67
CA LYS A 3 -0.76 19.51 22.33
C LYS A 3 -0.44 18.02 22.37
N ASP A 4 -1.14 17.32 23.26
CA ASP A 4 -1.02 15.86 23.45
C ASP A 4 -2.40 15.21 23.63
N MET A 5 -3.44 15.83 23.06
CA MET A 5 -4.71 15.13 22.92
C MET A 5 -4.67 14.34 21.62
N ARG A 6 -4.29 13.07 21.73
CA ARG A 6 -4.45 12.08 20.67
C ARG A 6 -5.91 11.64 20.69
N PRO A 7 -6.77 12.11 19.77
CA PRO A 7 -8.20 11.86 19.85
C PRO A 7 -8.46 10.37 19.71
N PHE A 8 -9.12 9.78 20.71
CA PHE A 8 -9.60 8.40 20.66
C PHE A 8 -11.11 8.42 20.49
N PHE A 9 -11.61 7.61 19.57
CA PHE A 9 -13.02 7.56 19.20
C PHE A 9 -13.57 6.16 19.52
N VAL A 10 -14.53 6.10 20.44
CA VAL A 10 -15.13 4.85 20.90
C VAL A 10 -16.46 4.65 20.18
N MET A 11 -16.65 3.47 19.59
CA MET A 11 -17.92 3.07 18.96
C MET A 11 -18.40 1.72 19.53
N PRO A 12 -19.72 1.47 19.52
CA PRO A 12 -20.26 0.14 19.80
C PRO A 12 -19.74 -0.89 18.77
N GLY A 13 -19.56 -2.14 19.19
CA GLY A 13 -19.14 -3.22 18.29
C GLY A 13 -20.06 -3.42 17.07
N SER A 14 -21.35 -3.10 17.21
CA SER A 14 -22.32 -3.15 16.11
C SER A 14 -22.00 -2.17 14.98
N ALA A 15 -21.27 -1.08 15.24
CA ALA A 15 -20.94 -0.10 14.21
C ALA A 15 -20.08 -0.71 13.08
N LEU A 16 -19.29 -1.73 13.40
CA LEU A 16 -18.49 -2.44 12.40
C LEU A 16 -19.36 -3.31 11.48
N LYS A 17 -20.43 -3.89 12.05
CA LYS A 17 -21.45 -4.63 11.31
C LYS A 17 -22.23 -3.71 10.38
N ASP A 18 -22.76 -2.61 10.92
CA ASP A 18 -23.55 -1.65 10.14
C ASP A 18 -22.73 -1.05 8.99
N LEU A 19 -21.45 -0.72 9.24
CA LEU A 19 -20.54 -0.26 8.19
C LEU A 19 -20.33 -1.32 7.11
N ARG A 20 -20.18 -2.59 7.49
CA ARG A 20 -20.02 -3.70 6.54
C ARG A 20 -21.28 -3.88 5.69
N GLU A 21 -22.46 -3.85 6.30
CA GLU A 21 -23.75 -3.95 5.58
C GLU A 21 -23.86 -2.83 4.53
N GLU A 22 -23.55 -1.59 4.89
CA GLU A 22 -23.53 -0.45 3.95
C GLU A 22 -22.51 -0.65 2.81
N LEU A 23 -21.30 -1.11 3.13
CA LEU A 23 -20.26 -1.38 2.13
C LEU A 23 -20.64 -2.55 1.20
N GLN A 24 -21.35 -3.56 1.70
CA GLN A 24 -21.87 -4.66 0.88
C GLN A 24 -22.91 -4.16 -0.11
N LEU A 25 -23.80 -3.24 0.30
CA LEU A 25 -24.78 -2.63 -0.60
C LEU A 25 -24.12 -1.83 -1.73
N LEU A 26 -23.01 -1.15 -1.45
CA LEU A 26 -22.30 -0.31 -2.42
C LEU A 26 -21.33 -1.09 -3.32
N ASN A 27 -20.54 -1.99 -2.73
CA ASN A 27 -19.37 -2.60 -3.39
C ASN A 27 -19.52 -4.12 -3.60
N GLY A 28 -20.62 -4.73 -3.16
CA GLY A 28 -20.89 -6.16 -3.30
C GLY A 28 -19.75 -7.02 -2.75
N ALA A 29 -19.17 -7.85 -3.63
CA ALA A 29 -18.12 -8.80 -3.30
C ALA A 29 -16.79 -8.17 -2.82
N ASP A 30 -16.55 -6.88 -3.08
CA ASP A 30 -15.31 -6.18 -2.68
C ASP A 30 -15.41 -5.49 -1.31
N SER A 31 -16.55 -5.60 -0.63
CA SER A 31 -16.75 -5.10 0.74
C SER A 31 -15.74 -5.71 1.72
N ALA A 32 -15.52 -7.03 1.69
CA ALA A 32 -14.56 -7.74 2.53
C ALA A 32 -13.12 -7.19 2.38
N LYS A 33 -12.65 -7.01 1.13
CA LYS A 33 -11.33 -6.39 0.86
C LYS A 33 -11.27 -4.95 1.35
N THR A 34 -12.38 -4.22 1.26
CA THR A 34 -12.45 -2.85 1.74
C THR A 34 -12.34 -2.79 3.27
N MET A 35 -13.03 -3.68 3.98
CA MET A 35 -12.92 -3.84 5.43
C MET A 35 -11.48 -4.19 5.83
N GLU A 36 -10.83 -5.12 5.12
CA GLU A 36 -9.44 -5.49 5.37
C GLU A 36 -8.48 -4.30 5.19
N ARG A 37 -8.56 -3.59 4.07
CA ARG A 37 -7.73 -2.40 3.84
C ARG A 37 -7.98 -1.30 4.88
N TYR A 38 -9.23 -1.12 5.28
CA TYR A 38 -9.60 -0.16 6.30
C TYR A 38 -9.01 -0.55 7.66
N GLY A 39 -9.14 -1.82 8.06
CA GLY A 39 -8.51 -2.38 9.25
C GLY A 39 -7.00 -2.15 9.26
N PHE A 40 -6.31 -2.46 8.15
CA PHE A 40 -4.87 -2.23 8.04
C PHE A 40 -4.47 -0.78 8.33
N ARG A 41 -5.18 0.19 7.73
CA ARG A 41 -4.93 1.62 7.97
C ARG A 41 -5.22 2.01 9.42
N ALA A 42 -6.29 1.49 10.00
CA ALA A 42 -6.61 1.71 11.42
C ALA A 42 -5.46 1.20 12.31
N GLY A 43 -4.87 0.05 11.98
CA GLY A 43 -3.78 -0.57 12.75
C GLY A 43 -2.49 0.23 12.71
N VAL A 44 -2.10 0.65 11.52
CA VAL A 44 -0.97 1.58 11.33
C VAL A 44 -1.23 2.89 12.05
N GLY A 45 -2.44 3.44 11.91
CA GLY A 45 -2.87 4.68 12.57
C GLY A 45 -2.79 4.58 14.09
N LEU A 46 -3.21 3.46 14.67
CA LEU A 46 -3.16 3.22 16.11
C LEU A 46 -1.71 3.22 16.63
N VAL A 47 -0.83 2.44 16.03
CA VAL A 47 0.59 2.33 16.44
C VAL A 47 1.27 3.70 16.37
N ARG A 48 1.05 4.45 15.28
CA ARG A 48 1.59 5.81 15.11
C ARG A 48 1.01 6.79 16.13
N THR A 49 -0.31 6.74 16.34
CA THR A 49 -1.00 7.64 17.27
C THR A 49 -0.55 7.37 18.70
N LEU A 50 -0.30 6.11 19.08
CA LEU A 50 0.21 5.75 20.40
C LEU A 50 1.74 5.92 20.51
N GLY A 51 2.45 6.09 19.39
CA GLY A 51 3.91 6.26 19.37
C GLY A 51 4.63 5.01 19.86
N LEU A 52 4.10 3.83 19.51
CA LEU A 52 4.64 2.56 19.95
C LEU A 52 5.79 2.13 19.04
N GLU A 53 6.86 1.66 19.65
CA GLU A 53 8.01 1.07 18.97
C GLU A 53 8.40 -0.22 19.69
N CYS A 54 9.01 -1.16 18.97
CA CYS A 54 9.59 -2.37 19.57
C CYS A 54 11.02 -2.57 19.06
N ALA A 55 11.92 -2.99 19.95
CA ALA A 55 13.30 -3.30 19.62
C ALA A 55 13.46 -4.75 19.14
N ASP A 56 12.65 -5.67 19.65
CA ASP A 56 12.69 -7.08 19.29
C ASP A 56 11.30 -7.75 19.26
N ILE A 57 11.29 -8.99 18.75
CA ILE A 57 10.06 -9.76 18.55
C ILE A 57 9.40 -10.22 19.86
N ARG A 58 10.14 -10.31 20.97
CA ARG A 58 9.58 -10.68 22.27
C ARG A 58 8.85 -9.50 22.89
N GLU A 59 9.42 -8.31 22.77
CA GLU A 59 8.78 -7.06 23.15
C GLU A 59 7.52 -6.80 22.30
N ALA A 60 7.59 -7.08 20.99
CA ALA A 60 6.45 -6.97 20.09
C ALA A 60 5.24 -7.79 20.59
N LYS A 61 5.45 -9.02 21.08
CA LYS A 61 4.36 -9.87 21.61
C LYS A 61 3.57 -9.16 22.70
N ALA A 62 4.26 -8.64 23.72
CA ALA A 62 3.61 -8.00 24.87
C ALA A 62 2.87 -6.73 24.45
N ILE A 63 3.47 -5.93 23.56
CA ILE A 63 2.84 -4.71 23.03
C ILE A 63 1.59 -5.05 22.24
N ILE A 64 1.63 -6.06 21.36
CA ILE A 64 0.48 -6.47 20.54
C ILE A 64 -0.68 -6.92 21.44
N GLU A 65 -0.43 -7.78 22.42
CA GLU A 65 -1.47 -8.27 23.34
C GLU A 65 -2.10 -7.13 24.15
N GLN A 66 -1.27 -6.20 24.66
CA GLN A 66 -1.75 -5.03 25.40
C GLN A 66 -2.60 -4.12 24.52
N VAL A 67 -2.10 -3.75 23.34
CA VAL A 67 -2.81 -2.86 22.41
C VAL A 67 -4.12 -3.48 21.96
N TRP A 68 -4.14 -4.78 21.67
CA TRP A 68 -5.35 -5.45 21.23
C TRP A 68 -6.42 -5.50 22.31
N MET A 69 -6.03 -5.73 23.57
CA MET A 69 -6.96 -5.76 24.70
C MET A 69 -7.78 -4.47 24.79
N GLU A 70 -7.15 -3.33 24.53
CA GLU A 70 -7.81 -2.01 24.56
C GLU A 70 -8.77 -1.78 23.39
N THR A 71 -8.69 -2.58 22.31
CA THR A 71 -9.58 -2.42 21.14
C THR A 71 -11.00 -2.94 21.39
N GLY A 72 -11.16 -3.89 22.31
CA GLY A 72 -12.45 -4.52 22.61
C GLY A 72 -13.06 -5.34 21.46
N LEU A 73 -12.30 -5.67 20.41
CA LEU A 73 -12.83 -6.37 19.24
C LEU A 73 -12.90 -7.89 19.40
N SER A 74 -12.05 -8.45 20.26
CA SER A 74 -11.97 -9.89 20.54
C SER A 74 -10.96 -10.19 21.65
N ARG A 75 -10.99 -11.41 22.18
CA ARG A 75 -9.93 -11.95 23.04
C ARG A 75 -8.85 -12.60 22.20
N MET A 76 -7.70 -11.94 22.10
CA MET A 76 -6.53 -12.42 21.37
C MET A 76 -5.67 -13.38 22.21
N SER A 77 -5.07 -14.37 21.55
CA SER A 77 -3.87 -15.06 22.05
C SER A 77 -2.86 -15.30 20.92
N ILE A 78 -1.59 -14.99 21.17
CA ILE A 78 -0.48 -15.26 20.24
C ILE A 78 0.08 -16.66 20.54
N GLU A 79 -0.28 -17.62 19.69
CA GLU A 79 0.14 -19.04 19.79
C GLU A 79 1.60 -19.21 19.36
N MET A 80 2.01 -18.47 18.32
CA MET A 80 3.37 -18.50 17.79
C MET A 80 3.77 -17.12 17.29
N ILE A 81 5.02 -16.73 17.56
CA ILE A 81 5.63 -15.54 16.98
C ILE A 81 7.10 -15.81 16.67
N ASN A 82 7.47 -15.77 15.40
CA ASN A 82 8.84 -15.89 14.92
C ASN A 82 9.06 -14.98 13.69
N GLU A 83 10.27 -14.97 13.13
CA GLU A 83 10.62 -14.07 12.03
C GLU A 83 9.86 -14.33 10.73
N THR A 84 9.37 -15.55 10.52
CA THR A 84 8.74 -16.01 9.28
C THR A 84 7.22 -16.12 9.36
N GLU A 85 6.69 -16.32 10.56
CA GLU A 85 5.29 -16.61 10.79
C GLU A 85 4.83 -16.17 12.18
N ILE A 86 3.63 -15.61 12.23
CA ILE A 86 2.95 -15.24 13.46
C ILE A 86 1.55 -15.84 13.40
N VAL A 87 1.22 -16.66 14.40
CA VAL A 87 -0.08 -17.33 14.50
C VAL A 87 -0.84 -16.75 15.68
N ILE A 88 -1.98 -16.15 15.39
CA ILE A 88 -2.82 -15.45 16.34
C ILE A 88 -4.20 -16.05 16.31
N THR A 89 -4.79 -16.22 17.49
CA THR A 89 -6.14 -16.75 17.62
C THR A 89 -7.03 -15.76 18.35
N PHE A 90 -8.30 -15.73 17.95
CA PHE A 90 -9.29 -14.83 18.51
C PHE A 90 -10.51 -15.63 18.97
N LYS A 91 -10.98 -15.32 20.18
CA LYS A 91 -12.26 -15.75 20.73
C LYS A 91 -13.16 -14.54 20.93
N GLU A 92 -14.47 -14.73 20.95
CA GLU A 92 -15.45 -13.64 21.13
C GLU A 92 -15.24 -12.53 20.07
N SER A 93 -15.10 -12.92 18.80
CA SER A 93 -14.86 -11.98 17.70
C SER A 93 -16.14 -11.25 17.34
N VAL A 94 -16.11 -9.92 17.43
CA VAL A 94 -17.26 -9.08 17.06
C VAL A 94 -17.69 -9.29 15.60
N GLU A 95 -16.75 -9.50 14.66
CA GLU A 95 -17.12 -9.78 13.26
C GLU A 95 -17.73 -11.17 13.11
N ALA A 96 -17.12 -12.19 13.71
CA ALA A 96 -17.58 -13.57 13.56
C ALA A 96 -18.92 -13.83 14.26
N ASP A 97 -19.17 -13.18 15.40
CA ASP A 97 -20.45 -13.24 16.11
C ASP A 97 -21.60 -12.64 15.28
N ASN A 98 -21.29 -11.76 14.31
CA ASN A 98 -22.25 -11.25 13.33
C ASN A 98 -22.46 -12.17 12.13
N GLY A 99 -21.74 -13.30 12.05
CA GLY A 99 -21.80 -14.25 10.95
C GLY A 99 -20.87 -13.93 9.78
N ASP A 100 -19.96 -12.97 9.93
CA ASP A 100 -19.00 -12.56 8.92
C ASP A 100 -17.60 -13.11 9.19
N HIS A 101 -16.80 -13.26 8.14
CA HIS A 101 -15.35 -13.44 8.27
C HIS A 101 -14.70 -12.21 8.90
N CYS A 102 -13.60 -12.39 9.64
CA CYS A 102 -12.96 -11.32 10.40
C CYS A 102 -12.05 -10.45 9.51
N ASP A 103 -12.60 -9.83 8.46
CA ASP A 103 -11.82 -9.08 7.47
C ASP A 103 -11.17 -7.83 8.06
N PHE A 104 -11.92 -7.05 8.85
CA PHE A 104 -11.36 -5.87 9.50
C PHE A 104 -10.27 -6.28 10.48
N THR A 105 -10.54 -7.28 11.33
CA THR A 105 -9.61 -7.83 12.31
C THR A 105 -8.33 -8.32 11.65
N LYS A 106 -8.44 -9.08 10.55
CA LYS A 106 -7.32 -9.53 9.70
C LYS A 106 -6.48 -8.35 9.24
N GLY A 107 -7.11 -7.33 8.67
CA GLY A 107 -6.40 -6.11 8.25
C GLY A 107 -5.74 -5.40 9.43
N TYR A 108 -6.48 -5.23 10.52
CA TYR A 108 -6.10 -4.46 11.69
C TYR A 108 -4.85 -5.02 12.37
N ILE A 109 -4.83 -6.32 12.62
CA ILE A 109 -3.68 -6.98 13.21
C ILE A 109 -2.46 -6.94 12.27
N SER A 110 -2.69 -7.07 10.96
CA SER A 110 -1.64 -6.94 9.95
C SER A 110 -1.02 -5.54 9.94
N GLY A 111 -1.83 -4.49 10.09
CA GLY A 111 -1.38 -3.10 10.17
C GLY A 111 -0.57 -2.82 11.44
N ILE A 112 -1.05 -3.29 12.61
CA ILE A 112 -0.35 -3.14 13.90
C ILE A 112 1.03 -3.80 13.82
N ILE A 113 1.07 -5.08 13.43
CA ILE A 113 2.32 -5.85 13.37
C ILE A 113 3.26 -5.25 12.33
N SER A 114 2.75 -4.86 11.16
CA SER A 114 3.59 -4.27 10.12
C SER A 114 4.25 -2.96 10.57
N SER A 115 3.53 -2.15 11.35
CA SER A 115 4.03 -0.90 11.88
C SER A 115 5.05 -1.11 13.00
N LEU A 116 4.80 -2.04 13.92
CA LEU A 116 5.73 -2.34 15.02
C LEU A 116 7.03 -2.96 14.48
N MET A 117 6.93 -3.95 13.61
CA MET A 117 8.08 -4.69 13.06
C MET A 117 8.81 -3.94 11.95
N ARG A 118 8.33 -2.75 11.55
CA ARG A 118 8.85 -1.93 10.43
C ARG A 118 9.06 -2.73 9.13
N ARG A 119 8.18 -3.70 8.89
CA ARG A 119 8.18 -4.59 7.73
C ARG A 119 6.75 -5.00 7.44
N ARG A 120 6.32 -5.04 6.18
CA ARG A 120 4.95 -5.45 5.83
C ARG A 120 4.75 -6.94 6.12
N TYR A 121 3.67 -7.25 6.83
CA TYR A 121 3.13 -8.60 6.99
C TYR A 121 1.80 -8.67 6.25
N ASP A 122 1.56 -9.78 5.55
CA ASP A 122 0.27 -10.13 4.97
C ASP A 122 -0.42 -11.14 5.92
N ALA A 123 -1.72 -10.97 6.13
CA ALA A 123 -2.52 -11.80 7.04
C ALA A 123 -3.54 -12.64 6.27
N TYR A 124 -3.72 -13.89 6.72
CA TYR A 124 -4.69 -14.83 6.19
C TYR A 124 -5.52 -15.41 7.32
N GLU A 125 -6.85 -15.45 7.16
CA GLU A 125 -7.74 -16.16 8.07
C GLU A 125 -7.80 -17.62 7.63
N VAL A 126 -7.35 -18.53 8.50
CA VAL A 126 -7.28 -19.97 8.24
C VAL A 126 -8.57 -20.67 8.66
N SER A 127 -9.21 -20.18 9.72
CA SER A 127 -10.52 -20.65 10.19
C SER A 127 -11.25 -19.52 10.89
N CYS A 128 -12.59 -19.52 10.83
CA CYS A 128 -13.43 -18.52 11.47
C CYS A 128 -14.56 -19.17 12.30
N ILE A 129 -14.96 -18.50 13.38
CA ILE A 129 -16.13 -18.89 14.19
C ILE A 129 -17.42 -18.82 13.35
N SER A 130 -17.50 -17.90 12.37
CA SER A 130 -18.65 -17.81 11.45
C SER A 130 -18.88 -19.10 10.65
N ASP A 131 -17.81 -19.88 10.43
CA ASP A 131 -17.85 -21.17 9.74
C ASP A 131 -18.05 -22.36 10.70
N GLY A 132 -18.29 -22.08 11.99
CA GLY A 132 -18.47 -23.09 13.04
C GLY A 132 -17.17 -23.56 13.70
N ALA A 133 -16.03 -22.88 13.50
CA ALA A 133 -14.80 -23.18 14.24
C ALA A 133 -14.90 -22.73 15.72
N GLU A 134 -14.09 -23.32 16.61
CA GLU A 134 -14.05 -22.92 18.03
C GLU A 134 -13.42 -21.53 18.24
N LYS A 135 -12.50 -21.13 17.35
CA LYS A 135 -11.78 -19.86 17.40
C LYS A 135 -11.40 -19.40 16.00
N CYS A 136 -11.29 -18.09 15.80
CA CYS A 136 -10.75 -17.55 14.56
C CYS A 136 -9.22 -17.67 14.61
N VAL A 137 -8.60 -18.16 13.54
CA VAL A 137 -7.15 -18.37 13.45
C VAL A 137 -6.62 -17.53 12.31
N HIS A 138 -5.71 -16.61 12.61
CA HIS A 138 -5.05 -15.76 11.64
C HIS A 138 -3.56 -16.07 11.62
N VAL A 139 -3.04 -16.23 10.41
CA VAL A 139 -1.62 -16.44 10.16
C VAL A 139 -1.08 -15.23 9.42
N LEU A 140 -0.04 -14.61 9.98
CA LEU A 140 0.68 -13.51 9.35
C LEU A 140 2.05 -13.98 8.91
N THR A 141 2.42 -13.59 7.71
CA THR A 141 3.75 -13.87 7.14
C THR A 141 4.34 -12.58 6.58
N PRO A 142 5.67 -12.40 6.62
CA PRO A 142 6.29 -11.26 5.96
C PRO A 142 5.87 -11.22 4.49
N SER A 143 5.37 -10.07 4.05
CA SER A 143 4.87 -9.90 2.70
C SER A 143 5.99 -10.17 1.70
N THR A 144 5.77 -11.11 0.79
CA THR A 144 6.65 -11.34 -0.36
C THR A 144 6.36 -10.37 -1.50
N THR A 145 5.26 -9.62 -1.41
CA THR A 145 4.85 -8.62 -2.40
C THR A 145 5.74 -7.37 -2.33
N TYR A 146 6.33 -7.10 -1.16
CA TYR A 146 7.28 -6.03 -0.91
C TYR A 146 8.55 -6.64 -0.33
N GLN A 147 9.43 -7.13 -1.19
CA GLN A 147 10.79 -7.41 -0.76
C GLN A 147 11.46 -6.09 -0.41
N VAL A 148 11.62 -5.83 0.89
CA VAL A 148 12.66 -4.90 1.36
C VAL A 148 13.96 -5.64 1.10
N GLU A 149 14.62 -5.31 0.00
CA GLU A 149 15.92 -5.87 -0.30
C GLU A 149 16.90 -5.52 0.82
N ARG A 150 17.58 -6.55 1.33
CA ARG A 150 18.80 -6.37 2.11
C ARG A 150 19.79 -5.66 1.20
N ARG A 151 20.28 -4.51 1.66
CA ARG A 151 21.38 -3.76 1.03
C ARG A 151 22.59 -4.67 0.85
N ASP A 152 22.81 -5.08 -0.38
CA ASP A 152 24.16 -5.32 -0.88
C ASP A 152 24.64 -4.00 -1.49
N GLU A 153 25.73 -3.46 -0.95
CA GLU A 153 26.41 -2.29 -1.47
C GLU A 153 26.91 -2.57 -2.89
N VAL A 154 26.12 -2.22 -3.90
CA VAL A 154 26.56 -2.25 -5.30
C VAL A 154 27.19 -0.90 -5.65
N ARG A 155 28.36 -1.00 -6.26
CA ARG A 155 29.33 0.06 -6.52
C ARG A 155 28.76 1.16 -7.41
N LYS A 156 29.12 2.41 -7.06
CA LYS A 156 29.01 3.58 -7.93
C LYS A 156 29.69 3.32 -9.27
N ASP A 157 28.93 3.41 -10.34
CA ASP A 157 29.47 3.84 -11.63
C ASP A 157 29.02 5.29 -11.85
N GLU A 158 29.99 6.20 -11.93
CA GLU A 158 29.77 7.62 -12.18
C GLU A 158 29.45 7.86 -13.66
N GLY A 159 28.27 7.41 -14.09
CA GLY A 159 27.61 7.94 -15.28
C GLY A 159 26.92 9.25 -14.91
N GLY A 160 27.31 10.36 -15.54
CA GLY A 160 26.75 11.69 -15.26
C GLY A 160 25.21 11.67 -15.29
N ARG A 161 24.59 11.97 -14.14
CA ARG A 161 23.14 12.02 -13.97
C ARG A 161 22.55 13.01 -14.94
N ARG A 162 21.64 12.55 -15.81
CA ARG A 162 20.98 13.42 -16.80
C ARG A 162 19.83 14.22 -16.17
N TYR A 163 19.22 13.72 -15.09
CA TYR A 163 18.07 14.36 -14.42
C TYR A 163 18.20 14.29 -12.89
N LEU A 164 18.04 15.42 -12.20
CA LEU A 164 18.07 15.50 -10.74
C LEU A 164 16.65 15.65 -10.21
N LEU A 165 16.13 14.62 -9.53
CA LEU A 165 14.80 14.65 -8.93
C LEU A 165 14.86 15.14 -7.47
N GLU A 166 13.87 15.92 -7.07
CA GLU A 166 13.70 16.49 -5.74
C GLU A 166 12.81 15.54 -4.91
N PRO A 167 13.23 15.17 -3.69
CA PRO A 167 12.37 14.42 -2.78
C PRO A 167 11.07 15.15 -2.48
N GLY A 168 9.98 14.41 -2.29
CA GLY A 168 8.66 14.96 -2.01
C GLY A 168 7.97 15.57 -3.23
N THR A 169 8.39 15.19 -4.44
CA THR A 169 7.88 15.75 -5.69
C THR A 169 7.29 14.68 -6.61
N SER A 170 6.15 15.01 -7.21
CA SER A 170 5.52 14.22 -8.27
C SER A 170 5.81 14.84 -9.63
N TYR A 171 6.26 14.01 -10.57
CA TYR A 171 6.75 14.42 -11.87
C TYR A 171 5.87 13.89 -12.99
N LEU A 172 5.46 14.78 -13.89
CA LEU A 172 4.89 14.45 -15.18
C LEU A 172 6.01 14.47 -16.21
N VAL A 173 6.45 13.31 -16.68
CA VAL A 173 7.56 13.17 -17.63
C VAL A 173 6.97 13.13 -19.03
N GLU A 174 7.06 14.26 -19.74
CA GLU A 174 6.58 14.39 -21.10
C GLU A 174 7.67 13.89 -22.05
N SER A 175 7.42 12.77 -22.71
CA SER A 175 8.35 12.20 -23.68
C SER A 175 7.65 11.27 -24.65
N SER A 176 8.24 11.06 -25.83
CA SER A 176 7.68 10.17 -26.86
C SER A 176 7.76 8.67 -26.52
N GLY A 177 8.51 8.31 -25.47
CA GLY A 177 8.75 6.93 -25.06
C GLY A 177 8.69 6.75 -23.54
N LEU A 178 9.17 5.62 -23.05
CA LEU A 178 9.21 5.32 -21.62
C LEU A 178 10.63 5.32 -21.05
N ASP A 179 11.65 5.23 -21.90
CA ASP A 179 13.04 5.00 -21.51
C ASP A 179 13.57 6.02 -20.51
N ALA A 180 13.24 7.31 -20.69
CA ALA A 180 13.64 8.37 -19.79
C ALA A 180 13.06 8.23 -18.38
N ALA A 181 11.74 7.99 -18.28
CA ALA A 181 11.08 7.81 -16.99
C ALA A 181 11.56 6.55 -16.26
N TYR A 182 11.82 5.47 -16.99
CA TYR A 182 12.41 4.26 -16.44
C TYR A 182 13.88 4.46 -16.01
N GLN A 183 14.67 5.24 -16.75
CA GLN A 183 16.02 5.62 -16.32
C GLN A 183 15.98 6.46 -15.04
N MET A 184 15.12 7.48 -14.97
CA MET A 184 14.93 8.28 -13.76
C MET A 184 14.56 7.41 -12.55
N TYR A 185 13.66 6.44 -12.74
CA TYR A 185 13.32 5.48 -11.71
C TYR A 185 14.54 4.66 -11.27
N ARG A 186 15.30 4.09 -12.20
CA ARG A 186 16.51 3.30 -11.88
C ARG A 186 17.53 4.12 -11.10
N ASP A 187 17.81 5.33 -11.53
CA ASP A 187 18.74 6.24 -10.86
C ASP A 187 18.35 6.47 -9.39
N GLN A 188 17.04 6.58 -9.10
CA GLN A 188 16.56 6.72 -7.72
C GLN A 188 16.71 5.43 -6.90
N VAL A 189 16.50 4.27 -7.52
CA VAL A 189 16.70 2.97 -6.86
C VAL A 189 18.18 2.74 -6.56
N ASP A 190 19.06 3.03 -7.51
CA ASP A 190 20.52 2.95 -7.35
C ASP A 190 21.03 3.92 -6.26
N ASP A 191 20.34 5.05 -6.06
CA ASP A 191 20.57 6.01 -4.96
C ASP A 191 19.97 5.59 -3.60
N GLY A 192 19.47 4.35 -3.52
CA GLY A 192 18.99 3.70 -2.32
C GLY A 192 17.52 3.99 -1.97
N CYS A 193 16.70 4.43 -2.92
CA CYS A 193 15.25 4.47 -2.74
C CYS A 193 14.64 3.07 -2.93
N THR A 194 13.63 2.73 -2.14
CA THR A 194 12.80 1.55 -2.44
C THR A 194 11.94 1.86 -3.66
N GLY A 195 12.02 1.04 -4.69
CA GLY A 195 11.29 1.24 -5.95
C GLY A 195 10.00 0.42 -6.07
N MET A 196 8.97 1.01 -6.68
CA MET A 196 7.81 0.29 -7.20
C MET A 196 7.44 0.79 -8.60
N VAL A 197 7.08 -0.12 -9.49
CA VAL A 197 6.55 0.18 -10.82
C VAL A 197 5.12 -0.35 -10.94
N LEU A 198 4.19 0.50 -11.35
CA LEU A 198 2.91 0.08 -11.91
C LEU A 198 2.98 0.21 -13.43
N ALA A 199 2.82 -0.90 -14.14
CA ALA A 199 2.89 -0.93 -15.59
C ALA A 199 1.72 -1.66 -16.23
N ARG A 200 1.37 -1.28 -17.46
CA ARG A 200 0.44 -2.06 -18.30
C ARG A 200 1.12 -3.29 -18.89
N GLU A 201 2.40 -3.20 -19.21
CA GLU A 201 3.20 -4.29 -19.75
C GLU A 201 3.39 -5.39 -18.70
N TYR A 202 3.47 -6.63 -19.17
CA TYR A 202 3.69 -7.78 -18.31
C TYR A 202 5.03 -7.64 -17.55
N PRO A 203 5.10 -7.95 -16.23
CA PRO A 203 6.27 -7.68 -15.41
C PRO A 203 7.60 -8.21 -15.96
N GLU A 204 7.65 -9.45 -16.46
CA GLU A 204 8.89 -10.01 -17.03
C GLU A 204 9.40 -9.21 -18.25
N LYS A 205 8.47 -8.63 -19.02
CA LYS A 205 8.82 -7.77 -20.16
C LYS A 205 9.40 -6.45 -19.65
N VAL A 206 8.79 -5.84 -18.64
CA VAL A 206 9.27 -4.60 -18.01
C VAL A 206 10.68 -4.81 -17.44
N GLN A 207 10.89 -5.89 -16.70
CA GLN A 207 12.20 -6.25 -16.14
C GLN A 207 13.26 -6.40 -17.22
N ARG A 208 12.96 -7.16 -18.29
CA ARG A 208 13.91 -7.44 -19.37
C ARG A 208 14.25 -6.19 -20.19
N VAL A 209 13.25 -5.38 -20.53
CA VAL A 209 13.43 -4.22 -21.42
C VAL A 209 14.09 -3.06 -20.69
N PHE A 210 13.71 -2.82 -19.44
CA PHE A 210 14.17 -1.66 -18.68
C PHE A 210 15.15 -2.02 -17.55
N GLY A 211 15.67 -3.24 -17.52
CA GLY A 211 16.72 -3.63 -16.55
C GLY A 211 16.31 -3.46 -15.08
N ILE A 212 15.02 -3.64 -14.76
CA ILE A 212 14.54 -3.53 -13.38
C ILE A 212 14.83 -4.85 -12.66
N ASN A 213 15.90 -4.85 -11.88
CA ASN A 213 16.31 -6.01 -11.10
C ASN A 213 15.86 -5.93 -9.63
N GLN A 214 15.42 -4.74 -9.19
CA GLN A 214 15.08 -4.43 -7.80
C GLN A 214 13.77 -3.64 -7.70
N GLY A 215 13.03 -3.86 -6.61
CA GLY A 215 11.75 -3.19 -6.35
C GLY A 215 10.50 -3.96 -6.78
N ALA A 216 9.33 -3.50 -6.34
CA ALA A 216 8.06 -4.16 -6.60
C ALA A 216 7.53 -3.82 -8.00
N ILE A 217 6.99 -4.79 -8.73
CA ILE A 217 6.33 -4.54 -10.04
C ILE A 217 4.89 -5.02 -9.97
N LEU A 218 3.95 -4.08 -10.09
CA LEU A 218 2.53 -4.32 -10.17
C LEU A 218 2.05 -4.18 -11.62
N TRP A 219 1.20 -5.11 -12.03
CA TRP A 219 0.70 -5.22 -13.39
C TRP A 219 -0.75 -4.75 -13.47
N LEU A 220 -1.03 -3.73 -14.26
CA LEU A 220 -2.39 -3.25 -14.54
C LEU A 220 -3.08 -4.21 -15.50
N SER A 221 -3.89 -5.13 -14.97
CA SER A 221 -4.48 -6.24 -15.71
C SER A 221 -5.75 -6.77 -15.05
N TYR A 222 -6.67 -7.29 -15.87
CA TYR A 222 -7.84 -8.05 -15.41
C TYR A 222 -7.53 -9.51 -15.09
N GLU A 223 -6.27 -9.94 -15.25
CA GLU A 223 -5.85 -11.29 -14.90
C GLU A 223 -6.02 -11.55 -13.41
N ARG A 224 -6.85 -12.55 -13.07
CA ARG A 224 -7.14 -12.91 -11.68
C ARG A 224 -6.16 -13.97 -11.18
N GLY A 225 -5.92 -13.98 -9.88
CA GLY A 225 -5.06 -14.99 -9.22
C GLY A 225 -3.56 -14.71 -9.25
N LYS A 226 -3.10 -13.65 -9.93
CA LYS A 226 -1.72 -13.17 -9.82
C LYS A 226 -1.62 -12.11 -8.71
N ARG A 227 -0.80 -12.36 -7.69
CA ARG A 227 -0.61 -11.45 -6.54
C ARG A 227 -0.12 -10.05 -6.92
N TYR A 228 0.52 -9.90 -8.07
CA TYR A 228 1.01 -8.62 -8.59
C TYR A 228 0.06 -7.97 -9.61
N ALA A 229 -1.06 -8.60 -9.98
CA ALA A 229 -2.03 -8.01 -10.89
C ALA A 229 -3.03 -7.10 -10.14
N ARG A 230 -3.30 -5.93 -10.69
CA ARG A 230 -4.28 -4.96 -10.17
C ARG A 230 -5.22 -4.59 -11.30
N GLU A 231 -6.52 -4.75 -11.09
CA GLU A 231 -7.51 -4.35 -12.09
C GLU A 231 -7.43 -2.83 -12.30
N PRO A 232 -7.30 -2.34 -13.55
CA PRO A 232 -7.10 -0.92 -13.82
C PRO A 232 -8.32 -0.05 -13.44
N THR A 233 -9.50 -0.67 -13.30
CA THR A 233 -10.74 -0.03 -12.84
C THR A 233 -10.83 0.09 -11.32
N ASP A 234 -10.03 -0.66 -10.56
CA ASP A 234 -9.99 -0.59 -9.10
C ASP A 234 -9.04 0.53 -8.63
N ILE A 235 -9.43 1.77 -8.95
CA ILE A 235 -8.71 2.98 -8.54
C ILE A 235 -8.47 3.03 -7.01
N PRO A 236 -9.43 2.68 -6.13
CA PRO A 236 -9.19 2.62 -4.70
C PRO A 236 -8.07 1.65 -4.29
N MET A 237 -7.99 0.48 -4.93
CA MET A 237 -6.92 -0.48 -4.67
C MET A 237 -5.56 0.07 -5.13
N ILE A 238 -5.49 0.62 -6.34
CA ILE A 238 -4.27 1.24 -6.89
C ILE A 238 -3.78 2.36 -5.96
N TYR A 239 -4.67 3.27 -5.56
CA TYR A 239 -4.36 4.32 -4.58
C TYR A 239 -3.79 3.74 -3.29
N SER A 240 -4.44 2.71 -2.75
CA SER A 240 -4.05 2.13 -1.47
C SER A 240 -2.67 1.48 -1.52
N GLU A 241 -2.31 0.79 -2.61
CA GLU A 241 -1.01 0.14 -2.74
C GLU A 241 0.11 1.16 -2.86
N ILE A 242 -0.08 2.23 -3.64
CA ILE A 242 0.90 3.30 -3.77
C ILE A 242 1.06 4.06 -2.45
N LYS A 243 -0.06 4.45 -1.82
CA LYS A 243 -0.02 5.15 -0.52
C LYS A 243 0.65 4.32 0.56
N ASN A 244 0.29 3.04 0.68
CA ASN A 244 0.91 2.13 1.65
C ASN A 244 2.41 1.96 1.36
N PHE A 245 2.81 1.92 0.09
CA PHE A 245 4.21 1.86 -0.28
C PHE A 245 4.99 3.10 0.16
N PHE A 246 4.46 4.30 -0.07
CA PHE A 246 5.06 5.54 0.43
C PHE A 246 5.16 5.57 1.95
N GLU A 247 4.14 5.08 2.65
CA GLU A 247 4.11 5.07 4.11
C GLU A 247 5.05 4.03 4.76
N ALA A 248 5.30 2.92 4.08
CA ALA A 248 6.17 1.86 4.56
C ALA A 248 7.66 2.15 4.32
N ASN A 249 8.00 3.09 3.43
CA ASN A 249 9.36 3.33 2.98
C ASN A 249 9.73 4.82 3.09
N SER A 250 10.71 5.15 3.93
CA SER A 250 11.14 6.53 4.17
C SER A 250 11.72 7.24 2.93
N ARG A 251 12.27 6.48 1.98
CA ARG A 251 12.72 6.94 0.67
C ARG A 251 12.16 6.01 -0.39
N ALA A 252 11.06 6.41 -1.00
CA ALA A 252 10.32 5.60 -1.97
C ALA A 252 10.29 6.30 -3.33
N VAL A 253 10.37 5.52 -4.41
CA VAL A 253 10.12 6.01 -5.77
C VAL A 253 9.08 5.12 -6.44
N VAL A 254 8.04 5.74 -6.99
CA VAL A 254 6.98 5.04 -7.72
C VAL A 254 6.95 5.50 -9.16
N LEU A 255 7.01 4.56 -10.10
CA LEU A 255 6.80 4.82 -11.52
C LEU A 255 5.41 4.32 -11.94
N LEU A 256 4.54 5.24 -12.39
CA LEU A 256 3.20 4.91 -12.90
C LEU A 256 3.21 4.89 -14.44
N SER A 257 3.74 3.80 -15.01
CA SER A 257 3.83 3.55 -16.45
C SER A 257 2.54 2.95 -17.02
N GLY A 258 1.45 3.71 -16.95
CA GLY A 258 0.16 3.26 -17.47
C GLY A 258 -0.95 4.29 -17.36
N LEU A 259 -0.60 5.58 -17.34
CA LEU A 259 -1.56 6.67 -17.14
C LEU A 259 -2.65 6.66 -18.20
N GLU A 260 -2.28 6.58 -19.48
CA GLU A 260 -3.21 6.54 -20.62
C GLU A 260 -4.13 5.33 -20.53
N TYR A 261 -3.58 4.20 -20.09
CA TYR A 261 -4.36 2.99 -19.89
C TYR A 261 -5.38 3.19 -18.76
N LEU A 262 -4.97 3.73 -17.61
CA LEU A 262 -5.89 4.04 -16.51
C LEU A 262 -6.98 5.01 -16.94
N ILE A 263 -6.65 6.06 -17.70
CA ILE A 263 -7.63 7.01 -18.25
C ILE A 263 -8.59 6.27 -19.18
N SER A 264 -8.10 5.41 -20.08
CA SER A 264 -8.93 4.66 -21.03
C SER A 264 -9.88 3.65 -20.38
N GLN A 265 -9.47 3.04 -19.26
CA GLN A 265 -10.29 2.07 -18.52
C GLN A 265 -11.25 2.76 -17.54
N ASN A 266 -11.02 4.04 -17.26
CA ASN A 266 -11.83 4.84 -16.36
C ASN A 266 -12.29 6.11 -17.07
N ASN A 267 -12.46 7.20 -16.31
CA ASN A 267 -12.58 8.53 -16.88
C ASN A 267 -11.44 9.39 -16.35
N PHE A 268 -11.10 10.45 -17.10
CA PHE A 268 -9.98 11.33 -16.76
C PHE A 268 -10.11 11.91 -15.35
N LEU A 269 -11.29 12.41 -14.97
CA LEU A 269 -11.51 13.03 -13.66
C LEU A 269 -11.24 12.08 -12.49
N LYS A 270 -11.60 10.80 -12.60
CA LYS A 270 -11.28 9.78 -11.58
C LYS A 270 -9.77 9.58 -11.45
N VAL A 271 -9.05 9.51 -12.57
CA VAL A 271 -7.59 9.34 -12.57
C VAL A 271 -6.89 10.60 -12.08
N LEU A 272 -7.35 11.79 -12.49
CA LEU A 272 -6.86 13.07 -11.97
C LEU A 272 -7.01 13.13 -10.44
N LYS A 273 -8.17 12.70 -9.91
CA LYS A 273 -8.38 12.65 -8.46
C LYS A 273 -7.45 11.67 -7.75
N LEU A 274 -7.17 10.52 -8.36
CA LEU A 274 -6.13 9.59 -7.87
C LEU A 274 -4.78 10.29 -7.80
N LEU A 275 -4.35 10.94 -8.88
CA LEU A 275 -3.05 11.62 -8.95
C LEU A 275 -2.93 12.75 -7.93
N GLN A 276 -3.98 13.55 -7.75
CA GLN A 276 -4.07 14.58 -6.70
C GLN A 276 -3.83 14.01 -5.31
N LEU A 277 -4.56 12.94 -4.96
CA LEU A 277 -4.40 12.31 -3.66
C LEU A 277 -2.99 11.72 -3.49
N LEU A 278 -2.39 11.15 -4.54
CA LEU A 278 -1.02 10.66 -4.49
C LEU A 278 -0.02 11.80 -4.33
N ASN A 279 -0.23 12.92 -5.03
CA ASN A 279 0.62 14.10 -4.97
C ASN A 279 0.61 14.73 -3.56
N ASP A 280 -0.54 14.78 -2.90
CA ASP A 280 -0.66 15.19 -1.51
C ASP A 280 0.18 14.30 -0.58
N ASN A 281 0.13 12.97 -0.76
CA ASN A 281 0.92 12.03 0.03
C ASN A 281 2.43 12.19 -0.24
N VAL A 282 2.82 12.36 -1.50
CA VAL A 282 4.20 12.59 -1.91
C VAL A 282 4.74 13.88 -1.28
N SER A 283 3.98 14.98 -1.33
CA SER A 283 4.35 16.28 -0.76
C SER A 283 4.56 16.27 0.77
N MET A 284 3.91 15.34 1.46
CA MET A 284 4.05 15.14 2.92
C MET A 284 5.20 14.18 3.30
N THR A 285 5.87 13.57 2.33
CA THR A 285 6.92 12.57 2.54
C THR A 285 8.17 12.89 1.72
N SER A 286 9.25 12.11 1.86
CA SER A 286 10.41 12.18 0.95
C SER A 286 10.28 11.22 -0.23
N ALA A 287 9.07 10.77 -0.53
CA ALA A 287 8.80 9.91 -1.68
C ALA A 287 8.84 10.69 -3.00
N MET A 288 8.94 9.98 -4.11
CA MET A 288 8.85 10.54 -5.45
C MET A 288 7.87 9.73 -6.29
N LEU A 289 7.11 10.42 -7.13
CA LEU A 289 6.20 9.82 -8.09
C LEU A 289 6.62 10.26 -9.49
N ILE A 290 6.78 9.32 -10.40
CA ILE A 290 7.19 9.55 -11.79
C ILE A 290 6.07 9.03 -12.68
N ILE A 291 5.52 9.87 -13.53
CA ILE A 291 4.40 9.54 -14.40
C ILE A 291 4.80 9.90 -15.83
N PRO A 292 5.25 8.93 -16.65
CA PRO A 292 5.43 9.18 -18.08
C PRO A 292 4.08 9.46 -18.73
N VAL A 293 4.09 10.41 -19.66
CA VAL A 293 2.94 10.71 -20.51
C VAL A 293 3.42 11.09 -21.91
N VAL A 294 2.65 10.69 -22.91
CA VAL A 294 2.75 11.25 -24.27
C VAL A 294 1.66 12.31 -24.41
N PRO A 295 1.96 13.62 -24.34
CA PRO A 295 0.94 14.68 -24.38
C PRO A 295 0.00 14.58 -25.57
N GLU A 296 0.51 14.16 -26.73
CA GLU A 296 -0.27 14.00 -27.97
C GLU A 296 -1.27 12.85 -27.93
N ALA A 297 -1.12 11.90 -26.99
CA ALA A 297 -2.03 10.77 -26.81
C ALA A 297 -3.26 11.12 -25.97
N LEU A 298 -3.30 12.31 -25.36
CA LEU A 298 -4.38 12.76 -24.48
C LEU A 298 -5.07 14.02 -25.03
N ASN A 299 -6.24 14.34 -24.47
CA ASN A 299 -6.91 15.60 -24.75
C ASN A 299 -6.06 16.78 -24.23
N PRO A 300 -5.81 17.84 -25.01
CA PRO A 300 -5.02 19.00 -24.57
C PRO A 300 -5.52 19.64 -23.26
N GLN A 301 -6.82 19.60 -22.98
CA GLN A 301 -7.38 20.09 -21.72
C GLN A 301 -6.96 19.22 -20.52
N ASP A 302 -6.92 17.90 -20.71
CA ASP A 302 -6.55 16.93 -19.69
C ASP A 302 -5.05 17.06 -19.37
N VAL A 303 -4.20 17.19 -20.40
CA VAL A 303 -2.75 17.46 -20.23
C VAL A 303 -2.54 18.71 -19.40
N LYS A 304 -3.21 19.83 -19.72
CA LYS A 304 -3.10 21.08 -18.96
C LYS A 304 -3.57 20.95 -17.50
N MET A 305 -4.48 20.04 -17.19
CA MET A 305 -4.86 19.75 -15.80
C MET A 305 -3.77 18.95 -15.08
N LEU A 306 -3.13 17.99 -15.76
CA LEU A 306 -2.01 17.23 -15.23
C LEU A 306 -0.77 18.12 -14.98
N GLU A 307 -0.40 18.96 -15.94
CA GLU A 307 0.71 19.92 -15.84
C GLU A 307 0.55 20.92 -14.68
N ARG A 308 -0.71 21.25 -14.33
CA ARG A 308 -1.01 22.13 -13.19
C ARG A 308 -0.87 21.43 -11.84
N GLU A 309 -1.07 20.12 -11.82
CA GLU A 309 -1.03 19.29 -10.62
C GLU A 309 0.39 18.80 -10.31
N LEU A 310 1.17 18.50 -11.36
CA LEU A 310 2.45 17.79 -11.27
C LEU A 310 3.59 18.65 -11.83
N LYS A 311 4.82 18.43 -11.34
CA LYS A 311 6.00 19.12 -11.87
C LYS A 311 6.37 18.53 -13.24
N VAL A 312 6.27 19.34 -14.29
CA VAL A 312 6.57 18.90 -15.65
C VAL A 312 8.08 18.75 -15.84
N LEU A 313 8.49 17.63 -16.45
CA LEU A 313 9.83 17.38 -16.97
C LEU A 313 9.72 17.00 -18.43
N GLU A 314 10.16 17.89 -19.31
CA GLU A 314 10.27 17.62 -20.74
C GLU A 314 11.56 16.84 -21.01
N VAL A 315 11.45 15.72 -21.73
CA VAL A 315 12.60 14.89 -22.10
C VAL A 315 12.65 14.68 -23.61
N ASP A 316 13.69 15.25 -24.22
CA ASP A 316 14.06 15.10 -25.64
C ASP A 316 14.72 13.76 -25.96
#